data_AF-A0A524CGR9-F1
#
_entry.id   AF-A0A524CGR9-F1
#
_cell.length_a   1.000
_cell.length_b   1.000
_cell.length_c   1.000
_cell.angle_alpha   90.00
_cell.angle_beta   90.00
_cell.angle_gamma   90.00
#
_symmetry.space_group_name_H-M   'P 1'
#
loop_
_entity.id
_entity.type
_entity.pdbx_description
1 polymer ?
#
loop_
_entity_poly.entity_id
_entity_poly.type
_entity_poly.pdbx_seq_one_letter_code
_entity_poly.pdbx_strand_id
1 'polypeptide(L)'
;MNLEDTFLTFPYLFDNPAAGFFEGFENFIKGFINLFYNLLVYSKFITILILFCLGFFSIIRSLNLSKMNNLENSILKMNFRRNIDISQLISGIILIFLAFSFITNILPVILIWILEPIPDELIYSLLSINKILELFENNEQFSLIIHDLLNYLFSLISFIAFLQITLSIWFMASHRFHVINPNRLIFVMLSGLIEGILFGFVRCFYFMI
;
A
#
# COMPACT_ATOMS: atom_id res chain seq x y z
N MET A 1 4.16 -32.36 -29.20
CA MET A 1 3.89 -31.39 -30.28
C MET A 1 3.20 -32.14 -31.39
N ASN A 2 1.88 -32.07 -31.43
CA ASN A 2 1.00 -32.40 -32.57
C ASN A 2 -0.19 -31.44 -32.41
N LEU A 3 -0.38 -30.57 -33.40
CA LEU A 3 -1.32 -29.44 -33.38
C LEU A 3 -2.70 -29.80 -33.99
N GLU A 4 -2.96 -31.08 -34.28
CA GLU A 4 -4.20 -31.52 -34.95
C GLU A 4 -5.22 -32.18 -34.01
N ASP A 5 -4.83 -32.59 -32.80
CA ASP A 5 -5.75 -33.20 -31.83
C ASP A 5 -6.52 -32.18 -30.97
N THR A 6 -6.31 -30.88 -31.19
CA THR A 6 -6.97 -29.79 -30.41
C THR A 6 -8.28 -29.29 -31.00
N PHE A 7 -8.71 -29.80 -32.17
CA PHE A 7 -9.92 -29.32 -32.85
C PHE A 7 -11.15 -30.24 -32.80
N LEU A 8 -11.04 -31.45 -32.22
CA LEU A 8 -12.13 -32.44 -32.25
C LEU A 8 -12.85 -32.68 -30.91
N THR A 9 -12.51 -31.94 -29.85
CA THR A 9 -13.27 -31.97 -28.57
C THR A 9 -14.35 -30.88 -28.48
N PHE A 10 -14.69 -30.24 -29.59
CA PHE A 10 -15.68 -29.15 -29.65
C PHE A 10 -17.18 -29.49 -29.84
N PRO A 11 -17.70 -30.75 -29.85
CA PRO A 11 -19.14 -30.92 -29.98
C PRO A 11 -19.92 -31.08 -28.66
N TYR A 12 -19.28 -31.07 -27.48
CA TYR A 12 -20.00 -31.21 -26.19
C TYR A 12 -20.10 -29.93 -25.35
N LEU A 13 -19.56 -28.80 -25.81
CA LEU A 13 -19.60 -27.52 -25.09
C LEU A 13 -20.94 -26.76 -25.21
N PHE A 14 -21.93 -27.32 -25.92
CA PHE A 14 -23.22 -26.66 -26.17
C PHE A 14 -24.41 -27.22 -25.37
N ASP A 15 -24.21 -28.23 -24.52
CA ASP A 15 -25.34 -28.84 -23.79
C ASP A 15 -25.67 -28.16 -22.46
N ASN A 16 -24.87 -27.19 -22.00
CA ASN A 16 -25.23 -26.39 -20.83
C ASN A 16 -24.55 -25.00 -20.84
N PRO A 17 -25.21 -23.93 -21.33
CA PRO A 17 -24.63 -22.58 -21.37
C PRO A 17 -24.30 -22.05 -19.96
N ALA A 18 -24.94 -22.61 -18.92
CA ALA A 18 -24.59 -22.32 -17.54
C ALA A 18 -23.19 -22.84 -17.17
N ALA A 19 -22.78 -24.03 -17.63
CA ALA A 19 -21.49 -24.62 -17.29
C ALA A 19 -20.31 -23.80 -17.84
N GLY A 20 -20.40 -23.35 -19.10
CA GLY A 20 -19.39 -22.47 -19.70
C GLY A 20 -19.33 -21.08 -19.05
N PHE A 21 -20.47 -20.55 -18.58
CA PHE A 21 -20.50 -19.30 -17.82
C PHE A 21 -19.81 -19.43 -16.45
N PHE A 22 -20.08 -20.52 -15.72
CA PHE A 22 -19.44 -20.79 -14.42
C PHE A 22 -17.92 -21.02 -14.55
N GLU A 23 -17.48 -21.76 -15.56
CA GLU A 23 -16.06 -21.99 -15.82
C GLU A 23 -15.34 -20.67 -16.21
N GLY A 24 -15.97 -19.84 -17.04
CA GLY A 24 -15.46 -18.49 -17.36
C GLY A 24 -15.37 -17.58 -16.14
N PHE A 25 -16.36 -17.62 -15.26
CA PHE A 25 -16.38 -16.84 -14.02
C PHE A 25 -15.31 -17.30 -13.02
N GLU A 26 -15.10 -18.61 -12.87
CA GLU A 26 -14.06 -19.17 -12.02
C GLU A 26 -12.66 -18.78 -12.50
N ASN A 27 -12.41 -18.86 -13.81
CA ASN A 27 -11.16 -18.42 -14.43
C ASN A 27 -10.95 -16.90 -14.27
N PHE A 28 -12.02 -16.10 -14.35
CA PHE A 28 -11.95 -14.67 -14.07
C PHE A 28 -11.55 -14.38 -12.62
N ILE A 29 -12.15 -15.07 -11.64
CA ILE A 29 -11.80 -14.92 -10.22
C ILE A 29 -10.35 -15.31 -9.96
N LYS A 30 -9.90 -16.46 -10.48
CA LYS A 30 -8.51 -16.91 -10.37
C LYS A 30 -7.53 -15.91 -10.99
N GLY A 31 -7.87 -15.36 -12.16
CA GLY A 31 -7.10 -14.30 -12.80
C GLY A 31 -7.04 -13.02 -11.95
N PHE A 32 -8.15 -12.64 -11.35
CA PHE A 32 -8.25 -11.48 -10.46
C PHE A 32 -7.36 -11.69 -9.22
N ILE A 33 -7.48 -12.82 -8.52
CA ILE A 33 -6.65 -13.16 -7.36
C ILE A 33 -5.16 -13.08 -7.69
N ASN A 34 -4.74 -13.69 -8.80
CA ASN A 34 -3.34 -13.67 -9.23
C ASN A 34 -2.86 -12.23 -9.51
N LEU A 35 -3.72 -11.36 -10.07
CA LEU A 35 -3.41 -9.95 -10.26
C LEU A 35 -3.16 -9.24 -8.93
N PHE A 36 -4.04 -9.38 -7.93
CA PHE A 36 -3.85 -8.73 -6.62
C PHE A 36 -2.62 -9.28 -5.89
N TYR A 37 -2.40 -10.59 -5.93
CA TYR A 37 -1.20 -11.20 -5.38
C TYR A 37 0.06 -10.59 -5.98
N ASN A 38 0.17 -10.55 -7.31
CA ASN A 38 1.33 -9.96 -7.98
C ASN A 38 1.47 -8.46 -7.65
N LEU A 39 0.36 -7.71 -7.61
CA LEU A 39 0.38 -6.29 -7.24
C LEU A 39 0.91 -6.08 -5.81
N LEU A 40 0.51 -6.92 -4.85
CA LEU A 40 0.99 -6.86 -3.48
C LEU A 40 2.47 -7.26 -3.38
N VAL A 41 2.94 -8.26 -4.12
CA VAL A 41 4.37 -8.60 -4.19
C VAL A 41 5.17 -7.41 -4.76
N TYR A 42 4.67 -6.74 -5.79
CA TYR A 42 5.33 -5.57 -6.37
C TYR A 42 5.19 -4.30 -5.51
N SER A 43 4.27 -4.26 -4.55
CA SER A 43 4.03 -3.09 -3.68
C SER A 43 5.28 -2.68 -2.89
N LYS A 44 6.15 -3.65 -2.55
CA LYS A 44 7.45 -3.39 -1.93
C LYS A 44 8.31 -2.47 -2.80
N PHE A 45 8.47 -2.81 -4.08
CA PHE A 45 9.28 -2.03 -5.02
C PHE A 45 8.67 -0.66 -5.28
N ILE A 46 7.34 -0.59 -5.37
CA ILE A 46 6.61 0.67 -5.50
C ILE A 46 6.89 1.57 -4.27
N THR A 47 6.83 1.01 -3.07
CA THR A 47 7.13 1.72 -1.82
C THR A 47 8.55 2.26 -1.78
N ILE A 48 9.51 1.41 -2.13
CA ILE A 48 10.94 1.78 -2.21
C ILE A 48 11.12 2.94 -3.20
N LEU A 49 10.52 2.83 -4.38
CA LEU A 49 10.61 3.87 -5.42
C LEU A 49 10.01 5.20 -4.94
N ILE A 50 8.83 5.16 -4.31
CA ILE A 50 8.18 6.35 -3.75
C ILE A 50 9.07 6.99 -2.69
N LEU A 51 9.59 6.22 -1.73
CA LEU A 51 10.46 6.73 -0.67
C LEU A 51 11.75 7.36 -1.22
N PHE A 52 12.39 6.72 -2.20
CA PHE A 52 13.54 7.29 -2.88
C PHE A 52 13.19 8.60 -3.58
N CYS A 53 12.11 8.63 -4.37
CA CYS A 53 11.67 9.85 -5.05
C CYS A 53 11.44 10.99 -4.04
N LEU A 54 10.67 10.74 -2.97
CA LEU A 54 10.39 11.73 -1.93
C LEU A 54 11.67 12.20 -1.23
N GLY A 55 12.58 11.28 -0.90
CA GLY A 55 13.87 11.59 -0.28
C GLY A 55 14.75 12.46 -1.17
N PHE A 56 14.92 12.09 -2.44
CA PHE A 56 15.66 12.89 -3.42
C PHE A 56 15.03 14.26 -3.64
N PHE A 57 13.70 14.35 -3.76
CA PHE A 57 13.00 15.63 -3.90
C PHE A 57 13.23 16.55 -2.69
N SER A 58 13.22 16.01 -1.47
CA SER A 58 13.52 16.79 -0.26
C SER A 58 14.94 17.35 -0.26
N ILE A 59 15.94 16.54 -0.65
CA ILE A 59 17.34 16.95 -0.66
C ILE A 59 17.60 18.01 -1.73
N ILE A 60 17.17 17.77 -2.98
CA ILE A 60 17.35 18.72 -4.10
C ILE A 60 16.74 20.08 -3.74
N ARG A 61 15.58 20.07 -3.07
CA ARG A 61 14.92 21.29 -2.62
C ARG A 61 15.73 22.04 -1.57
N SER A 62 16.24 21.36 -0.54
CA SER A 62 17.09 22.00 0.48
C SER A 62 18.35 22.65 -0.13
N LEU A 63 18.94 22.01 -1.14
CA LEU A 63 20.10 22.54 -1.86
C LEU A 63 19.77 23.80 -2.67
N ASN A 64 18.58 23.84 -3.31
CA ASN A 64 18.14 25.00 -4.07
C ASN A 64 17.75 26.20 -3.18
N LEU A 65 17.12 25.95 -2.03
CA LEU A 65 16.76 27.01 -1.07
C LEU A 65 18.01 27.67 -0.46
N SER A 66 19.02 26.87 -0.14
CA SER A 66 20.32 27.37 0.36
C SER A 66 20.98 28.36 -0.60
N LYS A 67 20.91 28.11 -1.92
CA LYS A 67 21.44 29.03 -2.95
C LYS A 67 20.69 30.37 -3.01
N MET A 68 19.36 30.37 -2.84
CA MET A 68 18.58 31.61 -2.81
C MET A 68 18.83 32.43 -1.53
N ASN A 69 19.09 31.77 -0.40
CA ASN A 69 19.28 32.46 0.88
C ASN A 69 20.53 33.36 0.91
N ASN A 70 21.54 33.08 0.09
CA ASN A 70 22.73 33.94 -0.04
C ASN A 70 22.42 35.31 -0.68
N LEU A 71 21.24 35.51 -1.27
CA LEU A 71 20.85 36.74 -1.97
C LEU A 71 19.94 37.66 -1.14
N GLU A 72 19.32 37.19 -0.04
CA GLU A 72 18.25 37.92 0.66
C GLU A 72 18.64 38.31 2.11
N ASN A 73 19.18 39.52 2.29
CA ASN A 73 19.84 40.06 3.50
C ASN A 73 18.97 40.33 4.76
N SER A 74 17.85 39.63 4.98
CA SER A 74 17.04 39.84 6.20
C SER A 74 17.35 38.78 7.28
N ILE A 75 18.10 39.19 8.30
CA ILE A 75 18.64 38.35 9.38
C ILE A 75 17.56 37.49 10.08
N LEU A 76 16.36 38.04 10.32
CA LEU A 76 15.25 37.31 10.95
C LEU A 76 14.63 36.25 10.03
N LYS A 77 14.51 36.52 8.71
CA LYS A 77 14.04 35.50 7.76
C LYS A 77 15.09 34.42 7.55
N MET A 78 16.38 34.77 7.59
CA MET A 78 17.48 33.81 7.45
C MET A 78 17.44 32.72 8.53
N ASN A 79 17.25 33.05 9.81
CA ASN A 79 17.24 32.04 10.88
C ASN A 79 16.06 31.07 10.78
N PHE A 80 14.84 31.57 10.55
CA PHE A 80 13.66 30.72 10.41
C PHE A 80 13.75 29.82 9.17
N ARG A 81 14.24 30.37 8.05
CA ARG A 81 14.35 29.65 6.77
C ARG A 81 15.49 28.63 6.79
N ARG A 82 16.61 28.93 7.46
CA ARG A 82 17.73 27.99 7.67
C ARG A 82 17.30 26.77 8.50
N ASN A 83 16.46 26.96 9.51
CA ASN A 83 15.91 25.84 10.29
C ASN A 83 14.98 24.95 9.44
N ILE A 84 14.19 25.55 8.54
CA ILE A 84 13.33 24.83 7.59
C ILE A 84 14.18 24.02 6.60
N ASP A 85 15.28 24.58 6.09
CA ASP A 85 16.17 23.91 5.15
C ASP A 85 16.85 22.69 5.78
N ILE A 86 17.28 22.80 7.05
CA ILE A 86 17.86 21.68 7.81
C ILE A 86 16.81 20.59 8.06
N SER A 87 15.58 20.96 8.43
CA SER A 87 14.48 20.00 8.63
C SER A 87 14.15 19.21 7.36
N GLN A 88 14.11 19.87 6.20
CA GLN A 88 13.86 19.20 4.91
C GLN A 88 15.00 18.26 4.51
N LEU A 89 16.24 18.66 4.76
CA LEU A 89 17.42 17.84 4.49
C LEU A 89 17.41 16.58 5.40
N ILE A 90 17.13 16.75 6.69
CA ILE A 90 17.00 15.63 7.64
C ILE A 90 15.87 14.70 7.21
N SER A 91 14.69 15.24 6.87
CA SER A 91 13.55 14.45 6.38
C SER A 91 13.92 13.65 5.12
N GLY A 92 14.63 14.27 4.18
CA GLY A 92 15.11 13.60 2.96
C GLY A 92 16.07 12.45 3.25
N ILE A 93 17.04 12.64 4.14
CA ILE A 93 17.96 11.58 4.58
C ILE A 93 17.21 10.44 5.26
N ILE A 94 16.28 10.75 6.16
CA ILE A 94 15.45 9.75 6.84
C ILE A 94 14.66 8.92 5.83
N LEU A 95 14.07 9.54 4.80
CA LEU A 95 13.29 8.82 3.79
C LEU A 95 14.15 7.88 2.93
N ILE A 96 15.36 8.30 2.57
CA ILE A 96 16.32 7.42 1.86
C ILE A 96 16.73 6.26 2.76
N PHE A 97 16.99 6.53 4.05
CA PHE A 97 17.32 5.51 5.02
C PHE A 97 16.17 4.50 5.21
N LEU A 98 14.92 4.98 5.27
CA LEU A 98 13.72 4.14 5.30
C LEU A 98 13.60 3.30 4.03
N ALA A 99 13.85 3.87 2.84
CA ALA A 99 13.84 3.12 1.58
C ALA A 99 14.88 1.98 1.59
N PHE A 100 16.09 2.26 2.09
CA PHE A 100 17.13 1.23 2.24
C PHE A 100 16.72 0.16 3.26
N SER A 101 16.05 0.55 4.34
CA SER A 101 15.53 -0.38 5.34
C SER A 101 14.41 -1.28 4.81
N PHE A 102 13.66 -0.83 3.80
CA PHE A 102 12.72 -1.67 3.04
C PHE A 102 13.43 -2.64 2.09
N ILE A 103 14.56 -2.25 1.49
CA ILE A 103 15.37 -3.15 0.65
C ILE A 103 15.94 -4.31 1.48
N THR A 104 16.43 -4.02 2.68
CA THR A 104 17.04 -5.01 3.58
C THR A 104 16.03 -5.78 4.44
N ASN A 105 14.72 -5.58 4.23
CA ASN A 105 13.62 -6.16 5.02
C ASN A 105 13.63 -5.80 6.52
N ILE A 106 14.54 -4.94 6.97
CA ILE A 106 14.65 -4.55 8.38
C ILE A 106 13.39 -3.80 8.82
N LEU A 107 12.93 -2.84 8.01
CA LEU A 107 11.79 -2.01 8.40
C LEU A 107 10.45 -2.76 8.39
N PRO A 108 10.09 -3.55 7.35
CA PRO A 108 8.90 -4.41 7.40
C PRO A 108 8.88 -5.32 8.62
N VAL A 109 10.00 -5.96 8.95
CA VAL A 109 10.09 -6.85 10.12
C VAL A 109 9.89 -6.09 11.43
N ILE A 110 10.52 -4.92 11.59
CA ILE A 110 10.32 -4.07 12.77
C ILE A 110 8.86 -3.61 12.88
N LEU A 111 8.25 -3.21 11.76
CA LEU A 111 6.86 -2.77 11.73
C LEU A 111 5.92 -3.91 12.13
N ILE A 112 6.10 -5.12 11.57
CA ILE A 112 5.34 -6.30 11.98
C ILE A 112 5.49 -6.50 13.49
N TRP A 113 6.70 -6.52 14.02
CA TRP A 113 6.93 -6.77 15.45
C TRP A 113 6.26 -5.72 16.37
N ILE A 114 6.20 -4.46 15.95
CA ILE A 114 5.56 -3.37 16.71
C ILE A 114 4.02 -3.44 16.59
N LEU A 115 3.50 -3.86 15.44
CA LEU A 115 2.08 -3.86 15.10
C LEU A 115 1.37 -5.17 15.43
N GLU A 116 2.09 -6.29 15.52
CA GLU A 116 1.60 -7.62 15.91
C GLU A 116 0.82 -7.66 17.25
N PRO A 117 1.14 -6.87 18.30
CA PRO A 117 0.29 -6.81 19.50
C PRO A 117 -1.04 -6.10 19.29
N ILE A 118 -1.26 -5.43 18.16
CA ILE A 118 -2.54 -4.81 17.82
C ILE A 118 -3.41 -5.90 17.19
N PRO A 119 -4.68 -6.04 17.57
CA PRO A 119 -5.59 -6.99 16.93
C PRO A 119 -5.81 -6.55 15.48
N ASP A 120 -4.96 -7.04 14.58
CA ASP A 120 -5.33 -7.18 13.18
C ASP A 120 -6.63 -7.99 13.17
N GLU A 121 -7.62 -7.59 12.38
CA GLU A 121 -8.94 -8.26 12.27
C GLU A 121 -10.09 -7.73 13.14
N LEU A 122 -10.02 -6.48 13.60
CA LEU A 122 -11.22 -5.80 14.09
C LEU A 122 -12.36 -5.89 13.05
N ILE A 123 -12.06 -5.85 11.75
CA ILE A 123 -13.07 -6.06 10.70
C ILE A 123 -13.65 -7.48 10.67
N TYR A 124 -12.88 -8.56 10.83
CA TYR A 124 -13.48 -9.91 10.82
C TYR A 124 -14.42 -10.12 12.01
N SER A 125 -14.06 -9.55 13.17
CA SER A 125 -14.91 -9.56 14.35
C SER A 125 -16.12 -8.63 14.23
N LEU A 126 -15.98 -7.44 13.64
CA LEU A 126 -17.05 -6.44 13.50
C LEU A 126 -18.06 -6.75 12.38
N LEU A 127 -17.59 -7.21 11.22
CA LEU A 127 -18.45 -7.47 10.05
C LEU A 127 -19.05 -8.87 10.04
N SER A 128 -18.81 -9.69 11.07
CA SER A 128 -19.27 -11.08 11.13
C SER A 128 -18.94 -11.86 9.85
N ILE A 129 -17.79 -11.56 9.23
CA ILE A 129 -17.33 -12.21 8.00
C ILE A 129 -17.24 -13.73 8.22
N ASN A 130 -16.91 -14.14 9.45
CA ASN A 130 -16.94 -15.55 9.86
C ASN A 130 -18.32 -16.20 9.64
N LYS A 131 -19.43 -15.50 9.90
CA LYS A 131 -20.79 -16.02 9.64
C LYS A 131 -21.11 -16.12 8.15
N ILE A 132 -20.53 -15.24 7.33
CA ILE A 132 -20.69 -15.30 5.87
C ILE A 132 -19.87 -16.48 5.32
N LEU A 133 -18.67 -16.71 5.83
CA LEU A 133 -17.84 -17.87 5.48
C LEU A 133 -18.49 -19.19 5.93
N GLU A 134 -19.13 -19.22 7.10
CA GLU A 134 -19.92 -20.36 7.60
C GLU A 134 -21.08 -20.72 6.65
N LEU A 135 -21.72 -19.75 6.00
CA LEU A 135 -22.79 -20.01 5.01
C LEU A 135 -22.30 -20.75 3.75
N PHE A 136 -20.98 -20.74 3.49
CA PHE A 136 -20.35 -21.41 2.36
C PHE A 136 -19.52 -22.64 2.77
N GLU A 137 -19.57 -23.08 4.04
CA GLU A 137 -18.82 -24.25 4.54
C GLU A 137 -19.07 -25.54 3.75
N ASN A 138 -20.28 -25.69 3.19
CA ASN A 138 -20.62 -26.86 2.37
C ASN A 138 -19.82 -26.95 1.05
N ASN A 139 -19.04 -25.93 0.71
CA ASN A 139 -18.21 -25.90 -0.49
C ASN A 139 -16.83 -25.29 -0.16
N GLU A 140 -15.97 -26.09 0.48
CA GLU A 140 -14.66 -25.68 1.02
C GLU A 140 -13.80 -24.91 0.00
N GLN A 141 -13.80 -25.32 -1.26
CA GLN A 141 -13.03 -24.64 -2.32
C GLN A 141 -13.51 -23.21 -2.57
N PHE A 142 -14.82 -22.96 -2.51
CA PHE A 142 -15.39 -21.64 -2.73
C PHE A 142 -15.17 -20.72 -1.52
N SER A 143 -15.27 -21.26 -0.31
CA SER A 143 -14.97 -20.55 0.93
C SER A 143 -13.51 -20.07 0.99
N LEU A 144 -12.56 -20.95 0.62
CA LEU A 144 -11.14 -20.60 0.52
C LEU A 144 -10.88 -19.48 -0.49
N ILE A 145 -11.47 -19.56 -1.69
CA ILE A 145 -11.32 -18.54 -2.73
C ILE A 145 -11.82 -17.16 -2.26
N ILE A 146 -12.96 -17.12 -1.57
CA ILE A 146 -13.51 -15.87 -1.00
C ILE A 146 -12.60 -15.33 0.10
N HIS A 147 -12.11 -16.22 0.98
CA HIS A 147 -11.23 -15.83 2.07
C HIS A 147 -9.93 -15.21 1.55
N ASP A 148 -9.29 -15.83 0.55
CA ASP A 148 -8.09 -15.31 -0.09
C ASP A 148 -8.35 -13.96 -0.77
N LEU A 149 -9.46 -13.83 -1.50
CA LEU A 149 -9.85 -12.58 -2.14
C LEU A 149 -9.98 -11.44 -1.11
N LEU A 150 -10.67 -11.69 0.01
CA LEU A 150 -10.83 -10.71 1.09
C LEU A 150 -9.48 -10.35 1.72
N ASN A 151 -8.61 -11.34 1.95
CA ASN A 151 -7.27 -11.12 2.48
C ASN A 151 -6.44 -10.21 1.58
N TYR A 152 -6.48 -10.43 0.26
CA TYR A 152 -5.75 -9.58 -0.70
C TYR A 152 -6.34 -8.17 -0.79
N LEU A 153 -7.67 -8.04 -0.80
CA LEU A 153 -8.33 -6.73 -0.82
C LEU A 153 -8.01 -5.91 0.44
N PHE A 154 -8.08 -6.53 1.62
CA PHE A 154 -7.75 -5.85 2.87
C PHE A 154 -6.28 -5.48 2.93
N SER A 155 -5.38 -6.35 2.47
CA SER A 155 -3.95 -6.04 2.38
C SER A 155 -3.68 -4.84 1.47
N LEU A 156 -4.42 -4.70 0.37
CA LEU A 156 -4.31 -3.56 -0.54
C LEU A 156 -4.83 -2.26 0.10
N ILE A 157 -5.94 -2.31 0.83
CA ILE A 157 -6.45 -1.15 1.56
C ILE A 157 -5.42 -0.71 2.62
N SER A 158 -4.85 -1.65 3.37
CA SER A 158 -3.76 -1.37 4.32
C SER A 158 -2.52 -0.77 3.64
N PHE A 159 -2.20 -1.20 2.42
CA PHE A 159 -1.13 -0.59 1.63
C PHE A 159 -1.42 0.87 1.27
N ILE A 160 -2.64 1.16 0.81
CA ILE A 160 -3.08 2.52 0.50
C ILE A 160 -3.02 3.39 1.77
N ALA A 161 -3.51 2.89 2.90
CA ALA A 161 -3.45 3.55 4.18
C ALA A 161 -2.01 3.91 4.59
N PHE A 162 -1.07 2.97 4.40
CA PHE A 162 0.36 3.20 4.66
C PHE A 162 0.92 4.31 3.76
N LEU A 163 0.58 4.33 2.47
CA LEU A 163 0.97 5.40 1.54
C LEU A 163 0.36 6.75 1.93
N GLN A 164 -0.92 6.81 2.33
CA GLN A 164 -1.58 8.03 2.79
C GLN A 164 -0.84 8.63 3.98
N ILE A 165 -0.49 7.82 4.98
CA ILE A 165 0.26 8.25 6.17
C ILE A 165 1.66 8.76 5.77
N THR A 166 2.39 7.97 4.98
CA THR A 166 3.75 8.29 4.55
C THR A 166 3.81 9.62 3.78
N LEU A 167 2.89 9.80 2.82
CA LEU A 167 2.78 11.02 2.04
C LEU A 167 2.37 12.21 2.92
N SER A 168 1.42 12.02 3.84
CA SER A 168 0.97 13.08 4.75
C SER A 168 2.12 13.58 5.63
N ILE A 169 2.91 12.67 6.21
CA ILE A 169 4.09 13.02 7.02
C ILE A 169 5.10 13.80 6.17
N TRP A 170 5.39 13.35 4.96
CA TRP A 170 6.32 14.05 4.07
C TRP A 170 5.84 15.47 3.71
N PHE A 171 4.54 15.63 3.43
CA PHE A 171 3.97 16.94 3.13
C PHE A 171 4.01 17.90 4.33
N MET A 172 3.75 17.40 5.55
CA MET A 172 3.89 18.18 6.79
C MET A 172 5.34 18.62 7.00
N ALA A 173 6.31 17.70 6.87
CA ALA A 173 7.73 17.98 7.03
C ALA A 173 8.26 18.96 5.96
N SER A 174 7.69 18.90 4.75
CA SER A 174 8.05 19.80 3.65
C SER A 174 7.47 21.21 3.80
N HIS A 175 6.75 21.52 4.90
CA HIS A 175 6.09 22.80 5.17
C HIS A 175 5.30 23.35 3.97
N ARG A 176 4.67 22.47 3.18
CA ARG A 176 3.82 22.87 2.03
C ARG A 176 2.42 23.31 2.45
N PHE A 177 2.26 23.79 3.69
CA PHE A 177 0.99 24.28 4.24
C PHE A 177 0.36 25.40 3.40
N HIS A 178 1.15 26.11 2.59
CA HIS A 178 0.63 27.11 1.66
C HIS A 178 -0.03 26.54 0.39
N VAL A 179 0.29 25.31 -0.01
CA VAL A 179 -0.24 24.70 -1.24
C VAL A 179 -1.45 23.81 -0.95
N ILE A 180 -1.52 23.24 0.27
CA ILE A 180 -2.56 22.29 0.67
C ILE A 180 -3.12 22.71 2.03
N ASN A 181 -4.45 22.74 2.16
CA ASN A 181 -5.13 23.05 3.42
C ASN A 181 -4.67 22.08 4.54
N PRO A 182 -4.11 22.58 5.66
CA PRO A 182 -3.58 21.74 6.74
C PRO A 182 -4.61 20.76 7.30
N ASN A 183 -5.86 21.22 7.45
CA ASN A 183 -6.95 20.40 7.97
C ASN A 183 -7.22 19.18 7.09
N ARG A 184 -7.21 19.36 5.76
CA ARG A 184 -7.43 18.26 4.82
C ARG A 184 -6.35 17.20 4.95
N LEU A 185 -5.11 17.62 5.15
CA LEU A 185 -3.99 16.71 5.30
C LEU A 185 -4.08 15.91 6.61
N ILE A 186 -4.48 16.56 7.72
CA ILE A 186 -4.74 15.87 8.99
C ILE A 186 -5.87 14.85 8.81
N PHE A 187 -6.95 15.19 8.11
CA PHE A 187 -8.03 14.25 7.81
C PHE A 187 -7.57 13.04 7.00
N VAL A 188 -6.72 13.24 5.98
CA VAL A 188 -6.15 12.13 5.18
C VAL A 188 -5.22 11.25 6.03
N MET A 189 -4.44 11.85 6.93
CA MET A 189 -3.60 11.09 7.84
C MET A 189 -4.43 10.27 8.82
N LEU A 190 -5.51 10.85 9.37
CA LEU A 190 -6.44 10.17 10.26
C LEU A 190 -7.22 9.05 9.54
N SER A 191 -7.65 9.27 8.30
CA SER A 191 -8.30 8.22 7.50
C SER A 191 -7.36 7.05 7.29
N GLY A 192 -6.10 7.31 6.91
CA GLY A 192 -5.10 6.25 6.76
C GLY A 192 -4.83 5.49 8.07
N LEU A 193 -4.78 6.18 9.21
CA LEU A 193 -4.62 5.52 10.51
C LEU A 193 -5.83 4.62 10.85
N ILE A 194 -7.04 5.12 10.64
CA ILE A 194 -8.27 4.36 10.90
C ILE A 194 -8.35 3.14 9.96
N GLU A 195 -8.11 3.34 8.66
CA GLU A 195 -8.08 2.26 7.67
C GLU A 195 -7.06 1.19 8.05
N GLY A 196 -5.82 1.57 8.35
CA GLY A 196 -4.79 0.58 8.68
C GLY A 196 -5.02 -0.16 9.99
N ILE A 197 -5.67 0.47 10.99
CA ILE A 197 -6.08 -0.23 12.22
C ILE A 197 -7.24 -1.19 11.93
N LEU A 198 -8.21 -0.80 11.10
CA LEU A 198 -9.37 -1.64 10.80
C LEU A 198 -9.00 -2.86 9.94
N PHE A 199 -8.15 -2.67 8.94
CA PHE A 199 -7.78 -3.70 7.95
C PHE A 199 -6.48 -4.45 8.31
N GLY A 200 -5.69 -3.93 9.26
CA GLY A 200 -4.45 -4.54 9.76
C GLY A 200 -3.24 -4.21 8.87
N PHE A 201 -2.29 -3.42 9.41
CA PHE A 201 -1.05 -3.07 8.70
C PHE A 201 -0.14 -4.29 8.50
N VAL A 202 -0.14 -5.23 9.44
CA VAL A 202 0.74 -6.39 9.46
C VAL A 202 0.56 -7.26 8.21
N ARG A 203 -0.68 -7.45 7.76
CA ARG A 203 -1.02 -8.23 6.56
C ARG A 203 -0.33 -7.69 5.30
N CYS A 204 -0.33 -6.37 5.13
CA CYS A 204 0.38 -5.72 4.02
C CYS A 204 1.89 -5.95 4.13
N PHE A 205 2.47 -5.82 5.32
CA PHE A 205 3.91 -5.93 5.51
C PHE A 205 4.43 -7.36 5.31
N TYR A 206 3.64 -8.39 5.61
CA TYR A 206 4.00 -9.78 5.27
C TYR A 206 4.25 -9.99 3.78
N PHE A 207 3.47 -9.34 2.90
CA PHE A 207 3.71 -9.39 1.45
C PHE A 207 4.93 -8.58 0.98
N MET A 208 5.45 -7.70 1.83
CA MET A 208 6.58 -6.81 1.50
C MET A 208 7.94 -7.32 1.97
N ILE A 209 8.00 -8.42 2.71
CA ILE A 209 9.25 -9.09 3.10
C ILE A 209 9.76 -9.89 1.90
#